data_AF-K5VX94-F1
#
_entry.id   AF-K5VX94-F1
#
_cell.length_a   1.000
_cell.length_b   1.000
_cell.length_c   1.000
_cell.angle_alpha   90.00
_cell.angle_beta   90.00
_cell.angle_gamma   90.00
#
_symmetry.space_group_name_H-M   'P 1'
#
loop_
_entity.id
_entity.type
_entity.pdbx_description
1 polymer ?
#
loop_
_entity_poly.entity_id
_entity_poly.type
_entity_poly.pdbx_seq_one_letter_code
_entity_poly.pdbx_strand_id
1 'polypeptide(L)'
;MAPKKLISLLFFALSISAVPATLLPARGSPRDDSLRAVEKRATCSNGASVSDQSCCVWVDVLEDIQENLFSGGQCDAEAHESLRLTFHDAIGYSSALAAEGKWPGGGADGSILAFSDTETAFSANAGLDDIVELQKTFVEKHNVSPGDFIAFAGAVATSNCPGAPQMPFLAGRAPPTQASPPDLVPEPFDSVSKILNRVDDAGGFDEVDLVWLLASHSIASSNEIEPTNESFAFDTTPHTFDSQFFVETLLVGTGFPGSSRARGEVKSPFPNQIRLQSDFAIARDPRTSCEWQNFVNNQTKMMKNFQSVFQNLTLIGQNVDQLTNCSDVIPISTPLPTNRPVSYFPYGKTINDIQQSCATAPFPNLTTFSGPETSGTNVRACQRPRRHLG
;
A
#
# COMPACT_ATOMS: atom_id res chain seq x y z
N MET A 1 16.73 -48.41 -3.68
CA MET A 1 18.07 -48.41 -3.05
C MET A 1 18.90 -47.31 -3.70
N ALA A 2 19.09 -46.20 -2.99
CA ALA A 2 20.03 -45.12 -3.31
C ALA A 2 20.57 -44.59 -1.97
N PRO A 3 21.88 -44.33 -1.82
CA PRO A 3 22.47 -44.15 -0.50
C PRO A 3 22.36 -42.72 0.03
N LYS A 4 22.12 -42.66 1.34
CA LYS A 4 22.19 -41.49 2.22
C LYS A 4 23.61 -40.90 2.21
N LYS A 5 23.73 -39.56 2.22
CA LYS A 5 24.95 -38.89 2.67
C LYS A 5 24.72 -38.23 4.02
N LEU A 6 25.69 -38.49 4.88
CA LEU A 6 25.73 -38.33 6.32
C LEU A 6 26.34 -36.98 6.69
N ILE A 7 25.82 -36.43 7.78
CA ILE A 7 26.29 -35.29 8.56
C ILE A 7 27.74 -35.51 9.02
N SER A 8 28.57 -34.46 9.02
CA SER A 8 29.70 -34.36 9.95
C SER A 8 29.93 -32.91 10.37
N LEU A 9 29.56 -32.62 11.61
CA LEU A 9 30.04 -31.49 12.42
C LEU A 9 31.56 -31.64 12.63
N LEU A 10 32.31 -30.54 12.55
CA LEU A 10 33.59 -30.41 13.24
C LEU A 10 33.71 -29.03 13.89
N PHE A 11 33.77 -29.07 15.22
CA PHE A 11 34.19 -28.00 16.10
C PHE A 11 35.67 -27.68 15.89
N PHE A 12 36.03 -26.40 15.85
CA PHE A 12 37.38 -25.95 16.19
C PHE A 12 37.30 -24.84 17.24
N ALA A 13 37.78 -25.16 18.43
CA ALA A 13 38.09 -24.21 19.49
C ALA A 13 39.38 -23.46 19.11
N LEU A 14 39.37 -22.13 19.24
CA LEU A 14 40.60 -21.33 19.17
C LEU A 14 40.80 -20.58 20.48
N SER A 15 41.91 -20.93 21.12
CA SER A 15 42.46 -20.40 22.36
C SER A 15 42.94 -18.96 22.21
N ILE A 16 42.56 -18.12 23.16
CA ILE A 16 43.04 -16.75 23.32
C ILE A 16 44.45 -16.78 23.94
N SER A 17 45.43 -16.15 23.31
CA SER A 17 46.70 -15.78 23.92
C SER A 17 46.98 -14.31 23.63
N ALA A 18 47.02 -13.51 24.70
CA ALA A 18 47.33 -12.10 24.67
C ALA A 18 48.85 -11.88 24.55
N VAL A 19 49.26 -10.96 23.67
CA VAL A 19 50.64 -10.48 23.53
C VAL A 19 50.60 -8.94 23.61
N PRO A 20 51.52 -8.29 24.35
CA PRO A 20 51.39 -6.89 24.75
C PRO A 20 51.72 -5.91 23.62
N ALA A 21 51.04 -4.76 23.66
CA ALA A 21 51.15 -3.68 22.70
C ALA A 21 52.50 -2.94 22.80
N THR A 22 53.24 -2.90 21.68
CA THR A 22 54.32 -1.95 21.44
C THR A 22 53.86 -0.92 20.43
N LEU A 23 53.90 0.37 20.82
CA LEU A 23 53.57 1.50 19.97
C LEU A 23 54.57 1.63 18.81
N LEU A 24 54.06 1.60 17.58
CA LEU A 24 54.73 2.06 16.36
C LEU A 24 53.94 3.26 15.79
N PRO A 25 54.60 4.27 15.22
CA PRO A 25 53.95 5.50 14.79
C PRO A 25 53.06 5.27 13.56
N ALA A 26 51.90 5.91 13.56
CA ALA A 26 50.88 5.80 12.52
C ALA A 26 51.43 6.20 11.13
N ARG A 27 51.50 5.22 10.22
CA ARG A 27 51.45 5.51 8.78
C ARG A 27 50.03 5.91 8.45
N GLY A 28 49.85 7.14 7.96
CA GLY A 28 48.56 7.65 7.53
C GLY A 28 47.90 6.71 6.52
N SER A 29 46.67 6.30 6.84
CA SER A 29 45.76 5.69 5.86
C SER A 29 45.57 6.67 4.70
N PRO A 30 45.51 6.19 3.44
CA PRO A 30 44.98 7.00 2.36
C PRO A 30 43.58 7.45 2.80
N ARG A 31 43.35 8.77 2.69
CA ARG A 31 42.00 9.32 2.83
C ARG A 31 41.18 8.71 1.69
N ASP A 32 40.15 7.97 2.07
CA ASP A 32 39.04 7.68 1.17
C ASP A 32 38.30 9.01 0.96
N ASP A 33 38.87 9.86 0.09
CA ASP A 33 38.17 10.97 -0.54
C ASP A 33 37.23 10.34 -1.59
N SER A 34 36.23 9.58 -1.11
CA SER A 34 35.00 9.39 -1.86
C SER A 34 34.38 10.78 -1.97
N LEU A 35 34.69 11.47 -3.06
CA LEU A 35 33.95 12.63 -3.52
C LEU A 35 32.47 12.25 -3.42
N ARG A 36 31.75 12.81 -2.42
CA ARG A 36 30.30 12.91 -2.51
C ARG A 36 30.07 13.66 -3.81
N ALA A 37 29.67 12.95 -4.86
CA ALA A 37 29.19 13.61 -6.06
C ALA A 37 28.13 14.60 -5.57
N VAL A 38 28.39 15.89 -5.76
CA VAL A 38 27.36 16.89 -5.58
C VAL A 38 26.32 16.53 -6.64
N GLU A 39 25.26 15.82 -6.25
CA GLU A 39 24.14 15.59 -7.14
C GLU A 39 23.66 16.95 -7.58
N LYS A 40 23.79 17.22 -8.89
CA LYS A 40 23.37 18.47 -9.47
C LYS A 40 21.86 18.54 -9.36
N ARG A 41 21.36 19.28 -8.39
CA ARG A 41 19.94 19.57 -8.26
C ARG A 41 19.53 20.65 -9.25
N ALA A 42 18.32 20.55 -9.75
CA ALA A 42 17.68 21.60 -10.52
C ALA A 42 16.97 22.60 -9.59
N THR A 43 16.72 23.80 -10.11
CA THR A 43 15.92 24.83 -9.43
C THR A 43 14.72 25.15 -10.31
N CYS A 44 13.53 24.95 -9.76
CA CYS A 44 12.27 25.21 -10.45
C CYS A 44 11.95 26.70 -10.53
N SER A 45 10.99 27.07 -11.37
CA SER A 45 10.54 28.45 -11.56
C SER A 45 10.04 29.11 -10.26
N ASN A 46 9.44 28.33 -9.36
CA ASN A 46 8.98 28.75 -8.04
C ASN A 46 10.10 28.76 -6.96
N GLY A 47 11.34 28.42 -7.34
CA GLY A 47 12.49 28.39 -6.43
C GLY A 47 12.69 27.07 -5.67
N ALA A 48 11.78 26.08 -5.83
CA ALA A 48 11.98 24.74 -5.27
C ALA A 48 13.23 24.07 -5.86
N SER A 49 13.92 23.25 -5.05
CA SER A 49 15.06 22.47 -5.52
C SER A 49 14.68 21.00 -5.63
N VAL A 50 14.85 20.44 -6.82
CA VAL A 50 14.50 19.06 -7.15
C VAL A 50 15.71 18.31 -7.70
N SER A 51 15.61 16.98 -7.72
CA SER A 51 16.65 16.06 -8.17
C SER A 51 16.93 16.17 -9.68
N ASP A 52 15.90 16.38 -10.50
CA ASP A 52 15.98 16.56 -11.94
C ASP A 52 15.04 17.67 -12.43
N GLN A 53 15.41 18.39 -13.50
CA GLN A 53 14.60 19.49 -14.04
C GLN A 53 13.20 19.04 -14.48
N SER A 54 13.06 17.79 -14.96
CA SER A 54 11.77 17.20 -15.32
C SER A 54 10.85 17.00 -14.12
N CYS A 55 11.38 17.00 -12.89
CA CYS A 55 10.58 16.90 -11.68
C CYS A 55 9.87 18.20 -11.29
N CYS A 56 10.21 19.34 -11.91
CA CYS A 56 9.66 20.63 -11.51
C CYS A 56 8.14 20.77 -11.72
N VAL A 57 7.59 20.15 -12.77
CA VAL A 57 6.12 20.16 -13.01
C VAL A 57 5.36 19.55 -11.83
N TRP A 58 5.95 18.55 -11.17
CA TRP A 58 5.31 17.85 -10.06
C TRP A 58 5.22 18.70 -8.79
N VAL A 59 6.02 19.76 -8.67
CA VAL A 59 5.87 20.73 -7.57
C VAL A 59 4.58 21.52 -7.74
N ASP A 60 4.27 21.97 -8.96
CA ASP A 60 3.02 22.70 -9.25
C ASP A 60 1.80 21.76 -9.16
N VAL A 61 1.94 20.50 -9.62
CA VAL A 61 0.91 19.47 -9.44
C VAL A 61 0.66 19.20 -7.95
N LEU A 62 1.72 19.09 -7.14
CA LEU A 62 1.61 18.86 -5.70
C LEU A 62 0.77 19.94 -5.01
N GLU A 63 1.11 21.21 -5.24
CA GLU A 63 0.40 22.33 -4.62
C GLU A 63 -1.10 22.28 -4.97
N ASP A 64 -1.41 22.03 -6.24
CA ASP A 64 -2.79 21.99 -6.73
C ASP A 64 -3.59 20.82 -6.17
N ILE A 65 -3.04 19.59 -6.19
CA ILE A 65 -3.78 18.42 -5.69
C ILE A 65 -3.89 18.43 -4.16
N GLN A 66 -2.92 18.99 -3.43
CA GLN A 66 -3.03 19.14 -1.99
C GLN A 66 -4.19 20.08 -1.63
N GLU A 67 -4.33 21.21 -2.31
CA GLU A 67 -5.42 22.16 -2.07
C GLU A 67 -6.77 21.66 -2.58
N ASN A 68 -6.82 21.18 -3.83
CA ASN A 68 -8.07 21.01 -4.58
C ASN A 68 -8.54 19.56 -4.72
N LEU A 69 -7.67 18.57 -4.50
CA LEU A 69 -8.05 17.14 -4.50
C LEU A 69 -8.11 16.59 -3.07
N PHE A 70 -7.12 16.90 -2.22
CA PHE A 70 -6.98 16.35 -0.86
C PHE A 70 -7.37 17.33 0.24
N SER A 71 -8.23 18.31 -0.05
CA SER A 71 -8.83 19.19 0.98
C SER A 71 -7.82 19.88 1.92
N GLY A 72 -6.67 20.31 1.39
CA GLY A 72 -5.56 20.86 2.18
C GLY A 72 -4.69 19.78 2.84
N GLY A 73 -4.49 18.65 2.16
CA GLY A 73 -3.61 17.55 2.59
C GLY A 73 -4.15 16.64 3.67
N GLN A 74 -5.43 16.31 3.58
CA GLN A 74 -6.08 15.30 4.41
C GLN A 74 -5.81 13.88 3.89
N CYS A 75 -5.86 12.93 4.81
CA CYS A 75 -5.98 11.50 4.53
C CYS A 75 -7.47 11.13 4.63
N ASP A 76 -8.24 11.50 3.60
CA ASP A 76 -9.69 11.34 3.54
C ASP A 76 -10.14 10.54 2.30
N ALA A 77 -11.38 10.71 1.84
CA ALA A 77 -11.99 9.84 0.82
C ALA A 77 -11.20 9.89 -0.49
N GLU A 78 -10.91 11.09 -0.98
CA GLU A 78 -10.14 11.30 -2.21
C GLU A 78 -8.71 10.74 -2.10
N ALA A 79 -8.08 10.80 -0.91
CA ALA A 79 -6.78 10.18 -0.67
C ALA A 79 -6.86 8.63 -0.75
N HIS A 80 -7.86 8.03 -0.09
CA HIS A 80 -8.05 6.58 -0.10
C HIS A 80 -8.37 6.06 -1.51
N GLU A 81 -9.23 6.77 -2.23
CA GLU A 81 -9.61 6.45 -3.60
C GLU A 81 -8.43 6.61 -4.57
N SER A 82 -7.57 7.61 -4.37
CA SER A 82 -6.35 7.78 -5.17
C SER A 82 -5.36 6.64 -4.93
N LEU A 83 -5.20 6.18 -3.68
CA LEU A 83 -4.38 5.01 -3.39
C LEU A 83 -4.97 3.74 -4.02
N ARG A 84 -6.29 3.52 -3.90
CA ARG A 84 -6.98 2.40 -4.57
C ARG A 84 -6.76 2.44 -6.08
N LEU A 85 -6.91 3.61 -6.71
CA LEU A 85 -6.75 3.77 -8.16
C LEU A 85 -5.37 3.33 -8.65
N THR A 86 -4.30 3.53 -7.86
CA THR A 86 -2.96 3.04 -8.21
C THR A 86 -2.89 1.53 -8.42
N PHE A 87 -3.58 0.75 -7.57
CA PHE A 87 -3.62 -0.70 -7.71
C PHE A 87 -4.46 -1.13 -8.91
N HIS A 88 -5.61 -0.50 -9.11
CA HIS A 88 -6.55 -0.85 -10.17
C HIS A 88 -6.01 -0.53 -11.57
N ASP A 89 -5.22 0.54 -11.71
CA ASP A 89 -4.45 0.82 -12.93
C ASP A 89 -3.35 -0.24 -13.10
N ALA A 90 -2.43 -0.31 -12.13
CA ALA A 90 -1.21 -1.10 -12.26
C ALA A 90 -1.42 -2.61 -12.42
N ILE A 91 -2.43 -3.19 -11.76
CA ILE A 91 -2.69 -4.65 -11.83
C ILE A 91 -3.36 -5.05 -13.16
N GLY A 92 -3.76 -4.08 -13.99
CA GLY A 92 -4.26 -4.26 -15.35
C GLY A 92 -3.18 -4.68 -16.36
N TYR A 93 -2.37 -5.67 -16.00
CA TYR A 93 -1.32 -6.27 -16.83
C TYR A 93 -1.28 -7.77 -16.58
N SER A 94 -1.10 -8.61 -17.60
CA SER A 94 -0.95 -10.06 -17.48
C SER A 94 0.17 -10.61 -18.36
N SER A 95 1.22 -11.14 -17.72
CA SER A 95 2.31 -11.81 -18.42
C SER A 95 1.85 -13.08 -19.16
N ALA A 96 0.85 -13.78 -18.64
CA ALA A 96 0.24 -14.94 -19.27
C ALA A 96 -0.48 -14.57 -20.58
N LEU A 97 -1.25 -13.49 -20.61
CA LEU A 97 -1.86 -12.99 -21.86
C LEU A 97 -0.79 -12.59 -22.88
N ALA A 98 0.29 -11.94 -22.45
CA ALA A 98 1.41 -11.60 -23.33
C ALA A 98 2.05 -12.85 -23.95
N ALA A 99 2.27 -13.91 -23.15
CA ALA A 99 2.82 -15.18 -23.61
C ALA A 99 1.92 -15.90 -24.63
N GLU A 100 0.61 -15.67 -24.57
CA GLU A 100 -0.36 -16.15 -25.55
C GLU A 100 -0.46 -15.28 -26.81
N GLY A 101 0.31 -14.18 -26.90
CA GLY A 101 0.25 -13.22 -28.00
C GLY A 101 -1.02 -12.36 -28.00
N LYS A 102 -1.72 -12.26 -26.87
CA LYS A 102 -2.87 -11.38 -26.67
C LYS A 102 -2.43 -10.04 -26.09
N TRP A 103 -3.30 -9.03 -26.16
CA TRP A 103 -3.09 -7.78 -25.44
C TRP A 103 -3.05 -8.06 -23.93
N PRO A 104 -1.92 -7.77 -23.23
CA PRO A 104 -1.80 -8.08 -21.81
C PRO A 104 -2.35 -7.01 -20.88
N GLY A 105 -2.70 -5.82 -21.41
CA GLY A 105 -2.83 -4.61 -20.61
C GLY A 105 -1.49 -3.90 -20.43
N GLY A 106 -1.51 -2.62 -20.07
CA GLY A 106 -0.30 -1.78 -19.99
C GLY A 106 0.32 -1.66 -18.60
N GLY A 107 -0.37 -2.17 -17.56
CA GLY A 107 0.09 -2.03 -16.18
C GLY A 107 -0.12 -0.61 -15.67
N ALA A 108 0.89 -0.04 -15.02
CA ALA A 108 0.81 1.33 -14.49
C ALA A 108 0.98 2.34 -15.63
N ASP A 109 0.01 2.45 -16.52
CA ASP A 109 0.04 3.31 -17.72
C ASP A 109 -1.05 4.40 -17.73
N GLY A 110 -1.99 4.36 -16.77
CA GLY A 110 -3.12 5.27 -16.69
C GLY A 110 -4.26 4.93 -17.64
N SER A 111 -4.34 3.69 -18.14
CA SER A 111 -5.43 3.23 -19.01
C SER A 111 -6.79 3.40 -18.35
N ILE A 112 -6.88 3.22 -17.03
CA ILE A 112 -8.14 3.41 -16.29
C ILE A 112 -8.67 4.85 -16.33
N LEU A 113 -7.79 5.86 -16.49
CA LEU A 113 -8.19 7.24 -16.74
C LEU A 113 -8.50 7.45 -18.23
N ALA A 114 -7.63 7.03 -19.13
CA ALA A 114 -7.76 7.31 -20.56
C ALA A 114 -8.92 6.57 -21.24
N PHE A 115 -9.25 5.38 -20.75
CA PHE A 115 -10.32 4.51 -21.24
C PHE A 115 -11.37 4.23 -20.16
N SER A 116 -11.67 5.26 -19.36
CA SER A 116 -12.59 5.19 -18.21
C SER A 116 -13.94 4.53 -18.55
N ASP A 117 -14.57 4.90 -19.67
CA ASP A 117 -15.87 4.38 -20.10
C ASP A 117 -15.88 2.84 -20.25
N THR A 118 -14.71 2.26 -20.49
CA THR A 118 -14.53 0.80 -20.57
C THR A 118 -14.13 0.22 -19.22
N GLU A 119 -13.07 0.75 -18.60
CA GLU A 119 -12.46 0.10 -17.44
C GLU A 119 -13.25 0.30 -16.15
N THR A 120 -13.88 1.45 -15.93
CA THR A 120 -14.71 1.67 -14.73
C THR A 120 -16.03 0.90 -14.79
N ALA A 121 -16.42 0.39 -15.97
CA ALA A 121 -17.56 -0.49 -16.14
C ALA A 121 -17.29 -1.95 -15.73
N PHE A 122 -16.03 -2.34 -15.48
CA PHE A 122 -15.71 -3.66 -14.95
C PHE A 122 -16.16 -3.80 -13.49
N SER A 123 -16.75 -4.94 -13.13
CA SER A 123 -17.29 -5.21 -11.78
C SER A 123 -16.28 -4.88 -10.66
N ALA A 124 -15.04 -5.30 -10.82
CA ALA A 124 -13.98 -5.08 -9.83
C ALA A 124 -13.60 -3.59 -9.67
N ASN A 125 -13.87 -2.74 -10.67
CA ASN A 125 -13.58 -1.30 -10.66
C ASN A 125 -14.74 -0.44 -10.16
N ALA A 126 -15.83 -1.04 -9.67
CA ALA A 126 -16.99 -0.32 -9.16
C ALA A 126 -16.60 0.79 -8.16
N GLY A 127 -17.18 1.97 -8.34
CA GLY A 127 -16.98 3.15 -7.50
C GLY A 127 -15.68 3.94 -7.74
N LEU A 128 -14.89 3.62 -8.77
CA LEU A 128 -13.70 4.40 -9.16
C LEU A 128 -13.97 5.52 -10.17
N ASP A 129 -15.15 5.55 -10.77
CA ASP A 129 -15.59 6.55 -11.73
C ASP A 129 -15.47 7.99 -11.18
N ASP A 130 -15.93 8.22 -9.96
CA ASP A 130 -15.85 9.56 -9.34
C ASP A 130 -14.40 10.08 -9.24
N ILE A 131 -13.48 9.28 -8.70
CA ILE A 131 -12.07 9.70 -8.55
C ILE A 131 -11.37 9.80 -9.91
N VAL A 132 -11.72 8.95 -10.87
CA VAL A 132 -11.21 9.00 -12.25
C VAL A 132 -11.57 10.34 -12.89
N GLU A 133 -12.84 10.75 -12.83
CA GLU A 133 -13.28 12.02 -13.42
C GLU A 133 -12.66 13.24 -12.72
N LEU A 134 -12.48 13.20 -11.40
CA LEU A 134 -11.75 14.25 -10.68
C LEU A 134 -10.31 14.36 -11.15
N GLN A 135 -9.58 13.23 -11.19
CA GLN A 135 -8.16 13.22 -11.52
C GLN A 135 -7.88 13.62 -12.98
N LYS A 136 -8.75 13.28 -13.94
CA LYS A 136 -8.63 13.72 -15.35
C LYS A 136 -8.45 15.22 -15.50
N THR A 137 -9.17 16.02 -14.70
CA THR A 137 -9.10 17.48 -14.78
C THR A 137 -7.70 18.02 -14.45
N PHE A 138 -7.00 17.38 -13.52
CA PHE A 138 -5.63 17.74 -13.15
C PHE A 138 -4.62 17.26 -14.19
N VAL A 139 -4.80 16.05 -14.74
CA VAL A 139 -3.99 15.53 -15.85
C VAL A 139 -4.00 16.51 -17.03
N GLU A 140 -5.19 16.96 -17.44
CA GLU A 140 -5.35 17.93 -18.53
C GLU A 140 -4.74 19.29 -18.19
N LYS A 141 -5.01 19.81 -16.98
CA LYS A 141 -4.52 21.13 -16.54
C LYS A 141 -3.00 21.21 -16.49
N HIS A 142 -2.33 20.17 -16.01
CA HIS A 142 -0.88 20.13 -15.84
C HIS A 142 -0.14 19.50 -17.02
N ASN A 143 -0.86 18.95 -18.00
CA ASN A 143 -0.31 18.30 -19.19
C ASN A 143 0.76 17.23 -18.84
N VAL A 144 0.42 16.39 -17.86
CA VAL A 144 1.22 15.21 -17.45
C VAL A 144 0.58 13.93 -17.99
N SER A 145 1.29 12.81 -18.00
CA SER A 145 0.68 11.56 -18.44
C SER A 145 -0.32 11.04 -17.38
N PRO A 146 -1.41 10.36 -17.79
CA PRO A 146 -2.37 9.79 -16.85
C PRO A 146 -1.71 8.82 -15.87
N GLY A 147 -0.85 7.91 -16.35
CA GLY A 147 -0.16 6.94 -15.49
C GLY A 147 0.77 7.60 -14.47
N ASP A 148 1.50 8.65 -14.85
CA ASP A 148 2.35 9.35 -13.88
C ASP A 148 1.50 10.06 -12.83
N PHE A 149 0.37 10.65 -13.24
CA PHE A 149 -0.53 11.33 -12.31
C PHE A 149 -1.15 10.36 -11.30
N ILE A 150 -1.60 9.18 -11.71
CA ILE A 150 -2.14 8.17 -10.78
C ILE A 150 -1.08 7.78 -9.75
N ALA A 151 0.13 7.43 -10.20
CA ALA A 151 1.22 7.05 -9.30
C ALA A 151 1.59 8.19 -8.34
N PHE A 152 1.63 9.43 -8.83
CA PHE A 152 1.89 10.61 -8.03
C PHE A 152 0.80 10.87 -7.00
N ALA A 153 -0.47 10.86 -7.41
CA ALA A 153 -1.62 11.10 -6.55
C ALA A 153 -1.70 10.05 -5.44
N GLY A 154 -1.45 8.76 -5.72
CA GLY A 154 -1.41 7.72 -4.70
C GLY A 154 -0.25 7.88 -3.71
N ALA A 155 0.93 8.28 -4.19
CA ALA A 155 2.09 8.54 -3.32
C ALA A 155 1.84 9.75 -2.40
N VAL A 156 1.31 10.85 -2.95
CA VAL A 156 0.96 12.06 -2.18
C VAL A 156 -0.18 11.78 -1.20
N ALA A 157 -1.25 11.12 -1.63
CA ALA A 157 -2.36 10.70 -0.78
C ALA A 157 -1.88 9.88 0.42
N THR A 158 -1.03 8.89 0.17
CA THR A 158 -0.45 8.07 1.24
C THR A 158 0.44 8.92 2.17
N SER A 159 1.20 9.87 1.63
CA SER A 159 2.05 10.76 2.44
C SER A 159 1.27 11.64 3.42
N ASN A 160 0.00 11.94 3.11
CA ASN A 160 -0.90 12.69 3.98
C ASN A 160 -1.36 11.89 5.21
N CYS A 161 -1.24 10.56 5.18
CA CYS A 161 -1.67 9.69 6.27
C CYS A 161 -0.56 9.53 7.33
N PRO A 162 -0.77 9.94 8.59
CA PRO A 162 0.21 9.74 9.65
C PRO A 162 0.62 8.27 9.79
N GLY A 163 1.92 8.03 9.96
CA GLY A 163 2.50 6.69 10.03
C GLY A 163 2.92 6.08 8.69
N ALA A 164 2.58 6.72 7.56
CA ALA A 164 3.00 6.26 6.25
C ALA A 164 4.53 6.32 6.08
N PRO A 165 5.12 5.44 5.24
CA PRO A 165 6.51 5.59 4.83
C PRO A 165 6.70 6.80 3.91
N GLN A 166 7.96 7.22 3.74
CA GLN A 166 8.30 8.16 2.67
C GLN A 166 8.02 7.51 1.30
N MET A 167 7.03 8.01 0.56
CA MET A 167 6.61 7.34 -0.67
C MET A 167 7.57 7.63 -1.83
N PRO A 168 7.87 6.63 -2.67
CA PRO A 168 8.65 6.82 -3.88
C PRO A 168 7.77 7.34 -5.01
N PHE A 169 8.37 8.07 -5.94
CA PHE A 169 7.72 8.49 -7.18
C PHE A 169 8.73 8.56 -8.32
N LEU A 170 8.44 7.83 -9.39
CA LEU A 170 9.17 7.88 -10.65
C LEU A 170 8.21 8.36 -11.74
N ALA A 171 8.64 9.31 -12.57
CA ALA A 171 7.86 9.88 -13.68
C ALA A 171 8.43 9.46 -15.04
N GLY A 172 7.61 9.41 -16.07
CA GLY A 172 7.98 9.07 -17.45
C GLY A 172 7.09 8.04 -18.13
N ARG A 173 5.94 7.67 -17.56
CA ARG A 173 5.00 6.73 -18.18
C ARG A 173 4.45 7.31 -19.47
N ALA A 174 4.48 6.51 -20.53
CA ALA A 174 3.86 6.89 -21.80
C ALA A 174 2.32 6.87 -21.69
N PRO A 175 1.59 7.69 -22.46
CA PRO A 175 0.15 7.59 -22.54
C PRO A 175 -0.30 6.18 -22.98
N PRO A 176 -1.38 5.65 -22.40
CA PRO A 176 -1.85 4.30 -22.68
C PRO A 176 -2.40 4.22 -24.10
N THR A 177 -2.26 3.06 -24.74
CA THR A 177 -2.69 2.87 -26.15
C THR A 177 -4.00 2.11 -26.30
N GLN A 178 -4.36 1.32 -25.29
CA GLN A 178 -5.57 0.49 -25.24
C GLN A 178 -6.03 0.32 -23.79
N ALA A 179 -7.32 0.06 -23.60
CA ALA A 179 -7.86 -0.31 -22.29
C ALA A 179 -7.28 -1.64 -21.79
N SER A 180 -7.18 -1.80 -20.48
CA SER A 180 -6.88 -3.07 -19.83
C SER A 180 -7.90 -4.16 -20.21
N PRO A 181 -7.48 -5.42 -20.43
CA PRO A 181 -8.41 -6.55 -20.49
C PRO A 181 -9.28 -6.66 -19.22
N PRO A 182 -10.53 -7.14 -19.34
CA PRO A 182 -11.37 -7.37 -18.17
C PRO A 182 -10.81 -8.50 -17.28
N ASP A 183 -11.37 -8.61 -16.06
CA ASP A 183 -11.12 -9.71 -15.11
C ASP A 183 -9.67 -9.83 -14.59
N LEU A 184 -8.88 -8.75 -14.72
CA LEU A 184 -7.51 -8.68 -14.21
C LEU A 184 -7.43 -8.14 -12.77
N VAL A 185 -8.43 -7.42 -12.28
CA VAL A 185 -8.44 -6.92 -10.90
C VAL A 185 -9.07 -7.99 -9.98
N PRO A 186 -8.41 -8.40 -8.87
CA PRO A 186 -9.00 -9.33 -7.90
C PRO A 186 -10.32 -8.82 -7.29
N GLU A 187 -11.27 -9.74 -7.08
CA GLU A 187 -12.53 -9.43 -6.39
C GLU A 187 -12.50 -9.93 -4.93
N PRO A 188 -13.25 -9.30 -4.00
CA PRO A 188 -13.19 -9.63 -2.57
C PRO A 188 -13.70 -11.03 -2.22
N PHE A 189 -14.40 -11.69 -3.15
CA PHE A 189 -14.87 -13.07 -3.01
C PHE A 189 -13.98 -14.10 -3.71
N ASP A 190 -12.87 -13.68 -4.31
CA ASP A 190 -11.91 -14.59 -4.93
C ASP A 190 -11.22 -15.44 -3.86
N SER A 191 -10.90 -16.68 -4.23
CA SER A 191 -10.11 -17.56 -3.36
C SER A 191 -8.69 -17.02 -3.20
N VAL A 192 -8.05 -17.29 -2.06
CA VAL A 192 -6.65 -16.90 -1.80
C VAL A 192 -5.72 -17.35 -2.94
N SER A 193 -5.88 -18.57 -3.45
CA SER A 193 -5.06 -19.06 -4.57
C SER A 193 -5.28 -18.30 -5.88
N LYS A 194 -6.50 -17.83 -6.16
CA LYS A 194 -6.77 -17.01 -7.35
C LYS A 194 -6.07 -15.65 -7.22
N ILE A 195 -6.16 -15.02 -6.04
CA ILE A 195 -5.52 -13.72 -5.76
C ILE A 195 -4.00 -13.84 -5.87
N LEU A 196 -3.40 -14.86 -5.24
CA LEU A 196 -1.96 -15.12 -5.32
C LEU A 196 -1.48 -15.31 -6.76
N ASN A 197 -2.17 -16.15 -7.53
CA ASN A 197 -1.81 -16.35 -8.94
C ASN A 197 -1.97 -15.06 -9.78
N ARG A 198 -2.93 -14.19 -9.43
CA ARG A 198 -3.18 -12.94 -10.16
C ARG A 198 -2.05 -11.93 -9.95
N VAL A 199 -1.60 -11.75 -8.69
CA VAL A 199 -0.53 -10.79 -8.38
C VAL A 199 0.84 -11.28 -8.86
N ASP A 200 1.08 -12.59 -8.86
CA ASP A 200 2.25 -13.21 -9.49
C ASP A 200 2.25 -12.96 -11.01
N ASP A 201 1.14 -13.23 -11.69
CA ASP A 201 1.01 -13.01 -13.14
C ASP A 201 1.16 -11.52 -13.56
N ALA A 202 0.70 -10.60 -12.72
CA ALA A 202 0.73 -9.16 -13.01
C ALA A 202 2.12 -8.54 -12.78
N GLY A 203 2.73 -8.80 -11.62
CA GLY A 203 3.92 -8.09 -11.17
C GLY A 203 5.04 -8.98 -10.66
N GLY A 204 4.87 -10.30 -10.69
CA GLY A 204 5.77 -11.26 -10.06
C GLY A 204 5.76 -11.17 -8.53
N PHE A 205 4.65 -10.74 -7.95
CA PHE A 205 4.48 -10.64 -6.50
C PHE A 205 4.22 -12.01 -5.88
N ASP A 206 4.97 -12.34 -4.84
CA ASP A 206 4.73 -13.56 -4.07
C ASP A 206 3.63 -13.38 -3.00
N GLU A 207 3.37 -14.43 -2.21
CA GLU A 207 2.39 -14.38 -1.14
C GLU A 207 2.70 -13.36 -0.02
N VAL A 208 3.98 -13.03 0.17
CA VAL A 208 4.44 -12.06 1.16
C VAL A 208 4.23 -10.64 0.63
N ASP A 209 4.54 -10.39 -0.63
CA ASP A 209 4.28 -9.12 -1.31
C ASP A 209 2.79 -8.76 -1.31
N LEU A 210 1.90 -9.75 -1.50
CA LEU A 210 0.44 -9.53 -1.38
C LEU A 210 0.05 -8.98 -0.01
N VAL A 211 0.58 -9.58 1.07
CA VAL A 211 0.29 -9.11 2.44
C VAL A 211 0.82 -7.68 2.64
N TRP A 212 1.97 -7.36 2.04
CA TRP A 212 2.53 -6.01 2.09
C TRP A 212 1.65 -5.01 1.35
N LEU A 213 1.13 -5.34 0.17
CA LEU A 213 0.21 -4.48 -0.60
C LEU A 213 -1.09 -4.20 0.17
N LEU A 214 -1.61 -5.21 0.88
CA LEU A 214 -2.82 -5.09 1.69
C LEU A 214 -2.66 -4.18 2.93
N ALA A 215 -1.44 -3.73 3.25
CA ALA A 215 -1.25 -2.66 4.23
C ALA A 215 -1.99 -1.36 3.84
N SER A 216 -2.26 -1.16 2.54
CA SER A 216 -3.12 -0.07 2.05
C SER A 216 -4.52 -0.08 2.67
N HIS A 217 -5.05 -1.25 3.08
CA HIS A 217 -6.36 -1.33 3.72
C HIS A 217 -6.41 -0.70 5.13
N SER A 218 -5.26 -0.32 5.72
CA SER A 218 -5.23 0.50 6.95
C SER A 218 -5.69 1.94 6.73
N ILE A 219 -5.65 2.43 5.49
CA ILE A 219 -6.10 3.78 5.13
C ILE A 219 -7.17 3.72 4.04
N ALA A 220 -8.22 2.96 4.32
CA ALA A 220 -9.25 2.65 3.33
C ALA A 220 -10.63 2.39 3.93
N SER A 221 -11.63 2.56 3.06
CA SER A 221 -13.03 2.25 3.32
C SER A 221 -13.67 1.64 2.08
N SER A 222 -14.78 0.91 2.28
CA SER A 222 -15.65 0.43 1.21
C SER A 222 -16.90 1.30 1.10
N ASN A 223 -17.23 1.67 -0.14
CA ASN A 223 -18.46 2.39 -0.48
C ASN A 223 -19.48 1.52 -1.25
N GLU A 224 -19.04 0.38 -1.82
CA GLU A 224 -19.82 -0.35 -2.84
C GLU A 224 -20.35 -1.71 -2.37
N ILE A 225 -19.68 -2.37 -1.42
CA ILE A 225 -20.02 -3.75 -1.04
C ILE A 225 -21.39 -3.81 -0.36
N GLU A 226 -21.60 -2.99 0.67
CA GLU A 226 -22.92 -2.85 1.30
C GLU A 226 -23.72 -1.80 0.52
N PRO A 227 -24.93 -2.11 0.00
CA PRO A 227 -25.74 -1.22 -0.82
C PRO A 227 -26.46 -0.18 0.06
N THR A 228 -25.66 0.61 0.77
CA THR A 228 -26.08 1.70 1.65
C THR A 228 -25.47 3.00 1.13
N ASN A 229 -25.91 4.15 1.67
CA ASN A 229 -25.27 5.43 1.37
C ASN A 229 -24.12 5.75 2.35
N GLU A 230 -23.63 4.75 3.09
CA GLU A 230 -22.61 4.88 4.11
C GLU A 230 -21.31 4.21 3.64
N SER A 231 -20.19 4.82 4.02
CA SER A 231 -18.86 4.23 3.86
C SER A 231 -18.50 3.45 5.12
N PHE A 232 -17.85 2.31 4.98
CA PHE A 232 -17.39 1.48 6.10
C PHE A 232 -15.89 1.25 6.01
N ALA A 233 -15.16 1.63 7.06
CA ALA A 233 -13.71 1.46 7.14
C ALA A 233 -13.32 -0.02 7.29
N PHE A 234 -12.12 -0.38 6.84
CA PHE A 234 -11.55 -1.73 7.06
C PHE A 234 -10.89 -1.89 8.42
N ASP A 235 -10.59 -0.80 9.13
CA ASP A 235 -10.11 -0.80 10.52
C ASP A 235 -10.68 0.39 11.32
N THR A 236 -10.34 0.48 12.61
CA THR A 236 -10.78 1.59 13.49
C THR A 236 -9.94 2.86 13.34
N THR A 237 -9.04 2.95 12.38
CA THR A 237 -8.08 4.06 12.20
C THR A 237 -7.84 4.39 10.73
N PRO A 238 -8.89 4.57 9.90
CA PRO A 238 -8.76 4.67 8.44
C PRO A 238 -8.00 5.92 7.97
N HIS A 239 -7.68 6.85 8.87
CA HIS A 239 -6.89 8.04 8.56
C HIS A 239 -5.42 7.92 8.99
N THR A 240 -4.99 6.75 9.46
CA THR A 240 -3.64 6.50 9.99
C THR A 240 -3.12 5.23 9.38
N PHE A 241 -1.93 5.29 8.78
CA PHE A 241 -1.26 4.11 8.26
C PHE A 241 -0.58 3.37 9.42
N ASP A 242 -1.32 2.47 10.07
CA ASP A 242 -0.88 1.68 11.20
C ASP A 242 -1.28 0.20 11.04
N SER A 243 -1.04 -0.60 12.08
CA SER A 243 -1.25 -2.05 11.99
C SER A 243 -2.61 -2.51 12.55
N GLN A 244 -3.55 -1.59 12.79
CA GLN A 244 -4.87 -1.94 13.29
C GLN A 244 -5.65 -2.82 12.31
N PHE A 245 -5.56 -2.59 10.99
CA PHE A 245 -6.10 -3.52 9.99
C PHE A 245 -5.63 -4.97 10.20
N PHE A 246 -4.34 -5.19 10.43
CA PHE A 246 -3.79 -6.54 10.65
C PHE A 246 -4.26 -7.16 11.97
N VAL A 247 -4.43 -6.35 13.03
CA VAL A 247 -4.99 -6.79 14.32
C VAL A 247 -6.47 -7.15 14.18
N GLU A 248 -7.25 -6.25 13.61
CA GLU A 248 -8.71 -6.30 13.67
C GLU A 248 -9.31 -7.32 12.71
N THR A 249 -8.65 -7.60 11.59
CA THR A 249 -9.03 -8.72 10.69
C THR A 249 -8.89 -10.09 11.35
N LEU A 250 -8.03 -10.24 12.36
CA LEU A 250 -7.87 -11.46 13.14
C LEU A 250 -8.87 -11.60 14.28
N LEU A 251 -9.61 -10.55 14.63
CA LEU A 251 -10.66 -10.64 15.65
C LEU A 251 -11.85 -11.50 15.18
N VAL A 252 -12.52 -12.17 16.12
CA VAL A 252 -13.78 -12.89 15.87
C VAL A 252 -14.84 -11.91 15.30
N GLY A 253 -15.40 -12.25 14.15
CA GLY A 253 -16.49 -11.48 13.53
C GLY A 253 -17.82 -11.71 14.26
N THR A 254 -18.47 -10.63 14.68
CA THR A 254 -19.70 -10.65 15.50
C THR A 254 -20.94 -10.24 14.72
N GLY A 255 -20.81 -9.36 13.72
CA GLY A 255 -21.93 -8.83 12.94
C GLY A 255 -21.50 -8.32 11.55
N PHE A 256 -22.47 -7.77 10.82
CA PHE A 256 -22.24 -7.02 9.58
C PHE A 256 -22.59 -5.55 9.86
N PRO A 257 -21.88 -4.59 9.24
CA PRO A 257 -22.21 -3.18 9.40
C PRO A 257 -23.49 -2.78 8.67
N GLY A 258 -23.80 -3.46 7.56
CA GLY A 258 -25.06 -3.32 6.84
C GLY A 258 -26.02 -4.49 7.06
N SER A 259 -27.02 -4.57 6.18
CA SER A 259 -28.10 -5.55 6.26
C SER A 259 -28.07 -6.59 5.14
N SER A 260 -27.25 -6.37 4.11
CA SER A 260 -27.36 -7.10 2.84
C SER A 260 -26.60 -8.41 2.82
N ARG A 261 -25.61 -8.61 3.71
CA ARG A 261 -24.67 -9.76 3.67
C ARG A 261 -24.10 -9.91 2.26
N ALA A 262 -23.44 -8.85 1.81
CA ALA A 262 -23.05 -8.72 0.42
C ALA A 262 -22.05 -9.81 -0.01
N ARG A 263 -22.01 -10.09 -1.32
CA ARG A 263 -21.04 -11.03 -1.87
C ARG A 263 -19.63 -10.46 -1.65
N GLY A 264 -18.74 -11.27 -1.09
CA GLY A 264 -17.37 -10.83 -0.75
C GLY A 264 -17.25 -10.17 0.61
N GLU A 265 -18.31 -10.18 1.43
CA GLU A 265 -18.30 -9.67 2.80
C GLU A 265 -18.41 -10.81 3.82
N VAL A 266 -17.71 -10.68 4.95
CA VAL A 266 -17.87 -11.57 6.11
C VAL A 266 -18.07 -10.73 7.38
N LYS A 267 -18.49 -11.37 8.46
CA LYS A 267 -18.69 -10.68 9.74
C LYS A 267 -17.43 -9.94 10.18
N SER A 268 -17.59 -8.67 10.50
CA SER A 268 -16.59 -7.80 11.12
C SER A 268 -16.71 -7.86 12.66
N PRO A 269 -15.68 -7.41 13.40
CA PRO A 269 -15.68 -7.46 14.86
C PRO A 269 -16.41 -6.28 15.50
N PHE A 270 -16.73 -5.22 14.72
CA PHE A 270 -17.39 -4.00 15.17
C PHE A 270 -18.56 -3.59 14.24
N PRO A 271 -19.65 -3.00 14.76
CA PRO A 271 -20.81 -2.59 13.96
C PRO A 271 -20.56 -1.58 12.84
N ASN A 272 -19.51 -0.75 12.90
CA ASN A 272 -19.25 0.30 11.88
C ASN A 272 -18.00 -0.01 11.02
N GLN A 273 -17.53 -1.25 11.06
CA GLN A 273 -16.40 -1.74 10.28
C GLN A 273 -16.89 -2.81 9.32
N ILE A 274 -16.37 -2.83 8.10
CA ILE A 274 -16.62 -3.91 7.14
C ILE A 274 -15.40 -4.82 7.07
N ARG A 275 -15.63 -6.10 6.72
CA ARG A 275 -14.54 -7.05 6.52
C ARG A 275 -14.74 -7.80 5.22
N LEU A 276 -13.77 -7.69 4.31
CA LEU A 276 -13.77 -8.43 3.06
C LEU A 276 -13.49 -9.92 3.31
N GLN A 277 -14.13 -10.77 2.52
CA GLN A 277 -13.93 -12.22 2.56
C GLN A 277 -12.48 -12.59 2.21
N SER A 278 -11.89 -11.91 1.23
CA SER A 278 -10.48 -12.05 0.84
C SER A 278 -9.55 -11.77 2.02
N ASP A 279 -9.67 -10.62 2.67
CA ASP A 279 -8.82 -10.22 3.80
C ASP A 279 -8.94 -11.20 4.96
N PHE A 280 -10.18 -11.61 5.28
CA PHE A 280 -10.44 -12.62 6.30
C PHE A 280 -9.73 -13.94 6.01
N ALA A 281 -9.76 -14.38 4.76
CA ALA A 281 -9.16 -15.64 4.32
C ALA A 281 -7.62 -15.53 4.27
N ILE A 282 -7.07 -14.45 3.72
CA ILE A 282 -5.62 -14.20 3.63
C ILE A 282 -5.00 -14.09 5.03
N ALA A 283 -5.66 -13.44 5.98
CA ALA A 283 -5.19 -13.38 7.38
C ALA A 283 -5.09 -14.77 8.05
N ARG A 284 -5.76 -15.79 7.50
CA ARG A 284 -5.89 -17.14 8.06
C ARG A 284 -5.27 -18.25 7.20
N ASP A 285 -4.84 -17.95 5.99
CA ASP A 285 -4.24 -18.93 5.09
C ASP A 285 -2.82 -19.28 5.57
N PRO A 286 -2.43 -20.57 5.62
CA PRO A 286 -1.10 -20.98 6.08
C PRO A 286 0.08 -20.35 5.31
N ARG A 287 -0.13 -19.93 4.05
CA ARG A 287 0.89 -19.26 3.23
C ARG A 287 1.18 -17.83 3.67
N THR A 288 0.16 -17.12 4.17
CA THR A 288 0.21 -15.66 4.40
C THR A 288 0.05 -15.26 5.87
N SER A 289 -0.58 -16.09 6.70
CA SER A 289 -0.98 -15.78 8.08
C SER A 289 0.16 -15.32 8.99
N CYS A 290 1.37 -15.87 8.85
CA CYS A 290 2.50 -15.47 9.67
C CYS A 290 3.07 -14.12 9.24
N GLU A 291 3.08 -13.82 7.94
CA GLU A 291 3.45 -12.48 7.49
C GLU A 291 2.40 -11.44 7.84
N TRP A 292 1.11 -11.81 7.80
CA TRP A 292 0.02 -10.97 8.29
C TRP A 292 0.23 -10.57 9.75
N GLN A 293 0.53 -11.55 10.62
CA GLN A 293 0.81 -11.31 12.04
C GLN A 293 2.11 -10.52 12.25
N ASN A 294 3.10 -10.62 11.36
CA ASN A 294 4.40 -9.97 11.52
C ASN A 294 4.35 -8.43 11.45
N PHE A 295 3.27 -7.84 10.91
CA PHE A 295 3.06 -6.39 10.97
C PHE A 295 2.48 -5.90 12.28
N VAL A 296 1.84 -6.79 13.06
CA VAL A 296 1.32 -6.43 14.38
C VAL A 296 2.48 -6.00 15.28
N ASN A 297 2.39 -4.76 15.78
CA ASN A 297 3.37 -4.07 16.62
C ASN A 297 4.74 -3.86 15.95
N ASN A 298 4.77 -3.77 14.62
CA ASN A 298 6.01 -3.62 13.84
C ASN A 298 5.91 -2.56 12.73
N GLN A 299 5.70 -1.30 13.12
CA GLN A 299 5.53 -0.17 12.21
C GLN A 299 6.67 -0.03 11.19
N THR A 300 7.92 -0.18 11.64
CA THR A 300 9.09 -0.06 10.76
C THR A 300 9.06 -1.10 9.63
N LYS A 301 8.67 -2.34 9.93
CA LYS A 301 8.53 -3.37 8.90
C LYS A 301 7.38 -3.05 7.94
N MET A 302 6.22 -2.66 8.46
CA MET A 302 5.06 -2.29 7.64
C MET A 302 5.37 -1.14 6.68
N MET A 303 5.94 -0.05 7.19
CA MET A 303 6.38 1.10 6.39
C MET A 303 7.38 0.70 5.31
N LYS A 304 8.48 0.02 5.69
CA LYS A 304 9.54 -0.36 4.74
C LYS A 304 9.01 -1.27 3.63
N ASN A 305 8.22 -2.26 4.00
CA ASN A 305 7.73 -3.25 3.06
C ASN A 305 6.68 -2.66 2.12
N PHE A 306 5.73 -1.88 2.65
CA PHE A 306 4.74 -1.18 1.82
C PHE A 306 5.39 -0.20 0.84
N GLN A 307 6.38 0.57 1.28
CA GLN A 307 7.16 1.45 0.40
C GLN A 307 7.74 0.68 -0.79
N SER A 308 8.30 -0.50 -0.53
CA SER A 308 8.90 -1.36 -1.56
C SER A 308 7.86 -1.89 -2.55
N VAL A 309 6.74 -2.45 -2.07
CA VAL A 309 5.73 -3.02 -2.99
C VAL A 309 4.92 -1.96 -3.70
N PHE A 310 4.69 -0.80 -3.10
CA PHE A 310 4.09 0.33 -3.79
C PHE A 310 4.98 0.77 -4.96
N GLN A 311 6.29 0.87 -4.75
CA GLN A 311 7.21 1.16 -5.85
C GLN A 311 7.09 0.12 -6.96
N ASN A 312 7.21 -1.16 -6.64
CA ASN A 312 7.12 -2.24 -7.64
C ASN A 312 5.77 -2.24 -8.38
N LEU A 313 4.67 -2.01 -7.68
CA LEU A 313 3.33 -1.90 -8.26
C LEU A 313 3.28 -0.79 -9.32
N THR A 314 3.77 0.40 -8.99
CA THR A 314 3.79 1.53 -9.93
C THR A 314 4.78 1.35 -11.11
N LEU A 315 5.58 0.29 -11.12
CA LEU A 315 6.52 -0.04 -12.19
C LEU A 315 6.04 -1.18 -13.11
N ILE A 316 4.88 -1.79 -12.83
CA ILE A 316 4.33 -2.83 -13.71
C ILE A 316 4.12 -2.28 -15.12
N GLY A 317 4.61 -3.01 -16.11
CA GLY A 317 4.54 -2.61 -17.53
C GLY A 317 5.54 -1.53 -17.95
N GLN A 318 6.36 -1.00 -17.02
CA GLN A 318 7.26 0.12 -17.30
C GLN A 318 8.71 -0.32 -17.54
N ASN A 319 9.45 0.46 -18.33
CA ASN A 319 10.90 0.37 -18.41
C ASN A 319 11.53 1.37 -17.44
N VAL A 320 12.06 0.87 -16.31
CA VAL A 320 12.62 1.71 -15.24
C VAL A 320 13.77 2.61 -15.72
N ASP A 321 14.56 2.16 -16.71
CA ASP A 321 15.68 2.95 -17.26
C ASP A 321 15.21 4.20 -18.03
N GLN A 322 13.91 4.29 -18.33
CA GLN A 322 13.30 5.44 -19.01
C GLN A 322 12.53 6.36 -18.05
N LEU A 323 12.52 6.04 -16.76
CA LEU A 323 11.84 6.84 -15.75
C LEU A 323 12.83 7.73 -14.98
N THR A 324 12.36 8.89 -14.56
CA THR A 324 13.09 9.82 -13.70
C THR A 324 12.60 9.69 -12.27
N ASN A 325 13.53 9.55 -11.32
CA ASN A 325 13.19 9.57 -9.90
C ASN A 325 12.87 11.01 -9.45
N CYS A 326 11.60 11.26 -9.11
CA CYS A 326 11.09 12.52 -8.60
C CYS A 326 10.57 12.38 -7.16
N SER A 327 11.06 11.39 -6.41
CA SER A 327 10.60 11.10 -5.04
C SER A 327 10.85 12.25 -4.06
N ASP A 328 11.76 13.16 -4.37
CA ASP A 328 12.06 14.34 -3.54
C ASP A 328 10.99 15.45 -3.64
N VAL A 329 10.02 15.30 -4.55
CA VAL A 329 8.81 16.15 -4.60
C VAL A 329 7.75 15.68 -3.61
N ILE A 330 7.72 14.40 -3.24
CA ILE A 330 6.71 13.85 -2.35
C ILE A 330 6.87 14.43 -0.93
N PRO A 331 5.80 14.93 -0.29
CA PRO A 331 5.86 15.42 1.08
C PRO A 331 6.46 14.42 2.06
N ILE A 332 7.09 14.93 3.12
CA ILE A 332 7.57 14.09 4.21
C ILE A 332 6.36 13.65 5.05
N SER A 333 6.15 12.33 5.13
CA SER A 333 5.08 11.76 5.94
C SER A 333 5.23 12.10 7.42
N THR A 334 4.09 12.39 8.06
CA THR A 334 4.06 12.63 9.49
C THR A 334 4.15 11.31 10.28
N PRO A 335 4.83 11.27 11.43
CA PRO A 335 4.91 10.06 12.25
C PRO A 335 3.55 9.73 12.88
N LEU A 336 3.41 8.49 13.38
CA LEU A 336 2.23 8.10 14.15
C LEU A 336 2.00 9.02 15.36
N PRO A 337 0.74 9.28 15.74
CA PRO A 337 0.41 9.96 16.98
C PRO A 337 1.03 9.26 18.20
N THR A 338 1.64 10.03 19.11
CA THR A 338 2.36 9.48 20.28
C THR A 338 1.47 9.18 21.49
N ASN A 339 0.17 9.46 21.39
CA ASN A 339 -0.80 9.26 22.47
C ASN A 339 -1.35 7.82 22.54
N ARG A 340 -0.90 6.93 21.66
CA ARG A 340 -1.30 5.52 21.62
C ARG A 340 -0.12 4.61 21.24
N PRO A 341 -0.15 3.33 21.64
CA PRO A 341 0.78 2.31 21.13
C PRO A 341 0.64 2.12 19.62
N VAL A 342 1.67 1.53 18.99
CA VAL A 342 1.69 1.23 17.54
C VAL A 342 0.57 0.29 17.13
N SER A 343 0.26 -0.69 17.98
CA SER A 343 -0.90 -1.56 17.83
C SER A 343 -1.53 -1.78 19.19
N TYR A 344 -2.84 -1.95 19.21
CA TYR A 344 -3.60 -2.14 20.44
C TYR A 344 -4.87 -2.96 20.16
N PHE A 345 -5.40 -3.60 21.20
CA PHE A 345 -6.77 -4.08 21.12
C PHE A 345 -7.73 -2.91 21.25
N PRO A 346 -8.67 -2.72 20.31
CA PRO A 346 -9.71 -1.72 20.46
C PRO A 346 -10.59 -2.01 21.69
N TYR A 347 -11.38 -1.01 22.10
CA TYR A 347 -12.23 -1.10 23.28
C TYR A 347 -13.09 -2.36 23.30
N GLY A 348 -13.12 -3.05 24.44
CA GLY A 348 -13.90 -4.27 24.64
C GLY A 348 -13.30 -5.53 23.99
N LYS A 349 -12.15 -5.46 23.32
CA LYS A 349 -11.45 -6.63 22.78
C LYS A 349 -10.20 -6.97 23.56
N THR A 350 -9.85 -8.25 23.54
CA THR A 350 -8.68 -8.82 24.21
C THR A 350 -8.05 -9.88 23.32
N ILE A 351 -6.94 -10.46 23.78
CA ILE A 351 -6.31 -11.61 23.15
C ILE A 351 -7.28 -12.81 22.98
N ASN A 352 -8.31 -12.94 23.82
CA ASN A 352 -9.30 -14.01 23.73
C ASN A 352 -10.21 -13.89 22.51
N ASP A 353 -10.27 -12.70 21.90
CA ASP A 353 -11.06 -12.42 20.71
C ASP A 353 -10.27 -12.65 19.42
N ILE A 354 -8.98 -12.98 19.50
CA ILE A 354 -8.12 -13.25 18.34
C ILE A 354 -8.29 -14.69 17.86
N GLN A 355 -8.52 -14.84 16.57
CA GLN A 355 -8.44 -16.11 15.85
C GLN A 355 -7.01 -16.34 15.36
N GLN A 356 -6.16 -16.84 16.26
CA GLN A 356 -4.77 -17.18 15.95
C GLN A 356 -4.67 -18.06 14.71
N SER A 357 -3.87 -17.64 13.72
CA SER A 357 -3.66 -18.36 12.47
C SER A 357 -2.20 -18.66 12.17
N CYS A 358 -1.25 -17.82 12.60
CA CYS A 358 0.17 -18.12 12.43
C CYS A 358 0.58 -19.33 13.30
N ALA A 359 1.07 -20.39 12.66
CA ALA A 359 1.46 -21.62 13.34
C ALA A 359 2.84 -21.54 14.02
N THR A 360 3.69 -20.59 13.63
CA THR A 360 5.09 -20.52 14.07
C THR A 360 5.32 -19.55 15.22
N ALA A 361 4.37 -18.67 15.53
CA ALA A 361 4.48 -17.68 16.60
C ALA A 361 3.11 -17.32 17.18
N PRO A 362 2.98 -17.18 18.51
CA PRO A 362 1.75 -16.70 19.13
C PRO A 362 1.50 -15.22 18.79
N PHE A 363 0.24 -14.81 18.73
CA PHE A 363 -0.15 -13.42 18.55
C PHE A 363 0.42 -12.55 19.69
N PRO A 364 0.98 -11.37 19.39
CA PRO A 364 1.57 -10.49 20.41
C PRO A 364 0.55 -10.07 21.47
N ASN A 365 0.98 -10.00 22.73
CA ASN A 365 0.12 -9.45 23.78
C ASN A 365 0.08 -7.92 23.68
N LEU A 366 -1.03 -7.37 23.17
CA LEU A 366 -1.23 -5.94 23.00
C LEU A 366 -1.93 -5.34 24.22
N THR A 367 -1.75 -4.03 24.40
CA THR A 367 -2.55 -3.27 25.38
C THR A 367 -3.99 -3.16 24.92
N THR A 368 -4.95 -3.35 25.83
CA THR A 368 -6.38 -3.10 25.58
C THR A 368 -6.75 -1.70 26.07
N PHE A 369 -7.43 -0.91 25.25
CA PHE A 369 -8.03 0.33 25.73
C PHE A 369 -9.24 0.06 26.63
N SER A 370 -9.27 0.70 27.81
CA SER A 370 -10.33 0.54 28.81
C SER A 370 -11.56 1.37 28.45
N GLY A 371 -12.73 0.74 28.31
CA GLY A 371 -14.00 1.40 28.00
C GLY A 371 -14.98 0.46 27.31
N PRO A 372 -16.25 0.85 27.12
CA PRO A 372 -17.22 0.06 26.38
C PRO A 372 -16.83 -0.04 24.90
N GLU A 373 -17.17 -1.15 24.24
CA GLU A 373 -16.91 -1.37 22.80
C GLU A 373 -17.41 -0.22 21.92
N THR A 374 -18.52 0.42 22.31
CA THR A 374 -19.10 1.60 21.65
C THR A 374 -18.18 2.82 21.60
N SER A 375 -17.13 2.88 22.43
CA SER A 375 -16.11 3.94 22.37
C SER A 375 -15.16 3.77 21.17
N GLY A 376 -14.94 2.53 20.69
CA GLY A 376 -14.13 2.24 19.51
C GLY A 376 -14.87 2.38 18.17
N THR A 377 -16.21 2.40 18.20
CA THR A 377 -17.06 2.45 16.99
C THR A 377 -17.35 3.86 16.49
N ASN A 378 -16.81 4.90 17.14
CA ASN A 378 -17.04 6.31 16.80
C ASN A 378 -16.17 6.81 15.63
N VAL A 379 -15.32 5.95 15.07
CA VAL A 379 -14.51 6.30 13.91
C VAL A 379 -15.41 6.27 12.68
N ARG A 380 -15.62 7.44 12.08
CA ARG A 380 -16.37 7.56 10.83
C ARG A 380 -15.41 7.18 9.71
N ALA A 381 -15.86 6.30 8.82
CA ALA A 381 -15.22 6.18 7.53
C ALA A 381 -15.21 7.53 6.81
N CYS A 382 -14.26 7.70 5.89
CA CYS A 382 -14.23 8.86 5.00
C CYS A 382 -15.53 8.92 4.19
N GLN A 383 -16.44 9.82 4.58
CA GLN A 383 -17.67 10.03 3.84
C GLN A 383 -17.36 10.87 2.60
N ARG A 384 -17.84 10.43 1.44
CA ARG A 384 -17.88 11.31 0.26
C ARG A 384 -18.70 12.56 0.60
N PRO A 385 -18.20 13.78 0.34
CA PRO A 385 -19.08 14.93 0.22
C PRO A 385 -20.08 14.58 -0.89
N ARG A 386 -21.39 14.57 -0.61
CA ARG A 386 -22.40 14.40 -1.66
C ARG A 386 -22.28 15.57 -2.64
N ARG A 387 -21.49 15.41 -3.70
CA ARG A 387 -21.52 16.33 -4.83
C ARG A 387 -22.67 15.86 -5.70
N HIS A 388 -23.76 16.63 -5.71
CA HIS A 388 -24.79 16.47 -6.71
C HIS A 388 -24.12 16.67 -8.08
N LEU A 389 -23.84 15.58 -8.78
CA LEU A 389 -23.68 15.61 -10.23
C LEU A 389 -25.04 16.07 -10.78
N GLY A 390 -25.12 17.36 -11.10
CA GLY A 390 -26.27 18.00 -11.72
C GLY A 390 -26.20 17.93 -13.24
#